data_AF-A0A972L4G8-F1
#
_entry.id   AF-A0A972L4G8-F1
#
_cell.length_a   1.000
_cell.length_b   1.000
_cell.length_c   1.000
_cell.angle_alpha   90.00
_cell.angle_beta   90.00
_cell.angle_gamma   90.00
#
_symmetry.space_group_name_H-M   'P 1'
#
loop_
_entity.id
_entity.type
_entity.pdbx_description
1 polymer ?
#
loop_
_entity_poly.entity_id
_entity_poly.type
_entity_poly.pdbx_seq_one_letter_code
_entity_poly.pdbx_strand_id
1 'polypeptide(L)'
;MKMRVLMFGWEFPPHITGGLGTACFGLTKGLSKHDVDMLFVVPKAYGDEDQQAVRIVNASEKTFDLKDEEYKEFWKRVKYME
;
A
#
# COMPACT_ATOMS: atom_id res chain seq x y z
N MET A 1 -15.16 6.37 -14.53
CA MET A 1 -13.89 5.64 -14.30
C MET A 1 -13.63 5.66 -12.80
N LYS A 2 -13.28 4.52 -12.20
CA LYS A 2 -13.00 4.45 -10.75
C LYS A 2 -11.58 4.95 -10.46
N MET A 3 -11.43 5.92 -9.56
CA MET A 3 -10.12 6.43 -9.14
C MET A 3 -9.36 5.31 -8.42
N ARG A 4 -8.09 5.11 -8.76
CA ARG A 4 -7.21 4.13 -8.09
C ARG A 4 -6.11 4.86 -7.35
N VAL A 5 -5.92 4.53 -6.08
CA VAL A 5 -4.91 5.14 -5.22
C VAL A 5 -4.04 4.05 -4.62
N LEU A 6 -2.73 4.24 -4.73
CA LEU A 6 -1.71 3.44 -4.07
C LEU A 6 -1.12 4.27 -2.92
N MET A 7 -1.31 3.81 -1.69
CA MET A 7 -0.77 4.43 -0.49
C MET A 7 0.37 3.58 0.06
N PHE A 8 1.47 4.23 0.43
CA PHE A 8 2.54 3.61 1.20
C PHE A 8 2.50 4.16 2.61
N GLY A 9 2.51 3.27 3.59
CA GLY A 9 2.60 3.64 4.99
C GLY A 9 3.41 2.65 5.78
N TRP A 10 3.60 2.94 7.06
CA TRP A 10 4.43 2.11 7.94
C TRP A 10 3.61 1.21 8.86
N GLU A 11 2.42 1.67 9.26
CA GLU A 11 1.57 1.02 10.25
C GLU A 11 0.10 1.18 9.85
N PHE A 12 -0.74 0.24 10.27
CA PHE A 12 -2.19 0.29 10.05
C PHE A 12 -2.91 -0.31 11.27
N PRO A 13 -4.10 0.21 11.67
CA PRO A 13 -4.81 -0.32 12.82
C PRO A 13 -5.07 -1.84 12.71
N PRO A 14 -4.96 -2.60 13.83
CA PRO A 14 -4.81 -2.13 15.20
C PRO A 14 -3.36 -1.86 15.66
N HIS A 15 -2.36 -2.27 14.88
CA HIS A 15 -0.94 -2.18 15.26
C HIS A 15 -0.34 -0.83 14.87
N ILE A 16 -0.62 0.20 15.65
CA ILE A 16 -0.11 1.56 15.45
C ILE A 16 0.53 2.09 16.73
N THR A 17 1.64 2.82 16.62
CA THR A 17 2.35 3.40 17.77
C THR A 17 2.16 4.91 17.91
N GLY A 18 1.45 5.56 16.96
CA GLY A 18 1.19 6.99 16.98
C GLY A 18 0.08 7.47 16.04
N GLY A 19 -0.02 8.79 15.86
CA GLY A 19 -1.12 9.43 15.12
C GLY A 19 -1.11 9.24 13.60
N LEU A 20 0.02 8.81 13.02
CA LEU A 20 0.14 8.61 11.58
C LEU A 20 -0.80 7.51 11.07
N GLY A 21 -0.78 6.33 11.70
CA GLY A 21 -1.66 5.21 11.34
C GLY A 21 -3.14 5.57 11.49
N THR A 22 -3.50 6.32 12.53
CA THR A 22 -4.86 6.84 12.72
C THR A 22 -5.29 7.79 11.60
N ALA A 23 -4.41 8.70 11.19
CA ALA A 23 -4.69 9.63 10.09
C ALA A 23 -4.86 8.87 8.76
N CYS A 24 -3.96 7.93 8.47
CA CYS A 24 -4.06 7.04 7.30
C CYS A 24 -5.38 6.27 7.29
N PHE A 25 -5.78 5.70 8.42
CA PHE A 25 -7.06 5.00 8.56
C PHE A 25 -8.27 5.91 8.31
N GLY A 26 -8.24 7.12 8.87
CA GLY A 26 -9.28 8.14 8.63
C GLY A 26 -9.39 8.51 7.15
N LEU A 27 -8.24 8.69 6.48
CA LEU A 27 -8.19 8.96 5.04
C LEU A 27 -8.76 7.81 4.23
N THR A 28 -8.35 6.56 4.48
CA THR A 28 -8.87 5.39 3.77
C THR A 28 -10.38 5.24 3.98
N LYS A 29 -10.88 5.51 5.18
CA LYS A 29 -12.33 5.47 5.47
C LYS A 29 -13.11 6.62 4.84
N GLY A 30 -12.50 7.78 4.68
CA GLY A 30 -13.09 8.90 3.95
C GLY A 30 -13.18 8.61 2.46
N LEU A 31 -12.07 8.18 1.87
CA LEU A 31 -11.95 7.91 0.44
C LEU A 31 -12.80 6.71 -0.01
N SER A 32 -13.01 5.70 0.84
CA SER A 32 -13.87 4.56 0.49
C SER A 32 -15.34 4.97 0.25
N LYS A 33 -15.79 6.09 0.82
CA LYS A 33 -17.14 6.66 0.58
C LYS A 33 -17.25 7.38 -0.76
N HIS A 34 -16.14 7.64 -1.45
CA HIS A 34 -16.08 8.34 -2.73
C HIS A 34 -15.80 7.40 -3.91
N ASP A 35 -16.11 6.11 -3.77
CA ASP A 35 -15.85 5.07 -4.78
C ASP A 35 -14.39 5.07 -5.28
N VAL A 36 -13.44 5.26 -4.36
CA VAL A 36 -12.01 5.13 -4.65
C VAL A 36 -11.57 3.69 -4.38
N ASP A 37 -10.88 3.09 -5.34
CA ASP A 37 -10.20 1.79 -5.17
C ASP A 37 -8.81 2.04 -4.57
N MET A 38 -8.55 1.49 -3.39
CA MET A 38 -7.33 1.75 -2.64
C MET A 38 -6.57 0.48 -2.30
N LEU A 39 -5.25 0.58 -2.51
CA LEU A 39 -4.25 -0.35 -2.02
C LEU A 39 -3.35 0.39 -1.03
N PHE A 40 -3.19 -0.19 0.16
CA PHE A 40 -2.27 0.33 1.18
C PHE A 40 -1.16 -0.70 1.41
N VAL A 41 0.08 -0.29 1.18
CA VAL A 41 1.25 -1.14 1.32
C VAL A 41 1.92 -0.84 2.66
N VAL A 42 2.14 -1.88 3.45
CA VAL A 42 2.91 -1.84 4.70
C VAL A 42 4.15 -2.75 4.60
N PRO A 43 5.26 -2.44 5.30
CA PRO A 43 6.44 -3.29 5.32
C PRO A 43 6.13 -4.69 5.87
N LYS A 44 5.29 -4.74 6.89
CA LYS A 44 4.85 -5.97 7.55
C LYS A 44 3.39 -5.81 7.95
N ALA A 45 2.57 -6.79 7.56
CA ALA A 45 1.22 -6.95 8.06
C ALA A 45 1.17 -8.07 9.11
N TYR A 46 0.19 -7.99 9.99
CA TYR A 46 -0.10 -8.91 11.09
C TYR A 46 -1.32 -9.80 10.79
N GLY A 47 -2.14 -9.44 9.79
CA GLY A 47 -3.27 -10.22 9.29
C GLY A 47 -4.61 -9.92 9.95
N ASP A 48 -4.61 -9.14 11.03
CA ASP A 48 -5.77 -8.68 11.78
C ASP A 48 -6.10 -7.19 11.51
N GLU A 49 -5.51 -6.60 10.47
CA GLU A 49 -5.80 -5.22 10.07
C GLU A 49 -7.23 -5.03 9.57
N ASP A 50 -7.79 -3.84 9.82
CA ASP A 50 -9.12 -3.47 9.33
C ASP A 50 -9.13 -3.24 7.80
N GLN A 51 -9.54 -4.26 7.04
CA GLN A 51 -9.60 -4.19 5.57
C GLN A 51 -10.97 -3.74 5.02
N GLN A 52 -11.88 -3.22 5.86
CA GLN A 52 -13.23 -2.86 5.40
C GLN A 52 -13.23 -1.74 4.35
N ALA A 53 -12.30 -0.79 4.48
CA ALA A 53 -12.23 0.40 3.63
C ALA A 53 -11.08 0.36 2.61
N VAL A 54 -10.13 -0.55 2.76
CA VAL A 54 -8.90 -0.59 1.96
C VAL A 54 -8.31 -1.99 1.91
N ARG A 55 -7.70 -2.36 0.79
CA ARG A 55 -6.93 -3.59 0.69
C ARG A 55 -5.51 -3.36 1.18
N ILE A 56 -5.11 -4.09 2.23
CA ILE A 56 -3.74 -4.07 2.74
C ILE A 56 -2.88 -5.05 1.93
N VAL A 57 -1.67 -4.64 1.56
CA VAL A 57 -0.66 -5.55 1.02
C VAL A 57 0.58 -5.55 1.91
N ASN A 58 0.94 -6.76 2.32
CA ASN A 58 2.15 -7.05 3.06
C ASN A 58 3.34 -7.10 2.10
N ALA A 59 4.25 -6.13 2.18
CA ALA A 59 5.43 -6.10 1.33
C ALA A 59 6.42 -7.22 1.67
N SER A 60 6.52 -7.65 2.93
CA SER A 60 7.50 -8.68 3.34
C SER A 60 7.25 -10.05 2.70
N GLU A 61 6.00 -10.33 2.33
CA GLU A 61 5.61 -11.61 1.70
C GLU A 61 5.78 -11.60 0.19
N LYS A 62 6.08 -10.44 -0.41
CA LYS A 62 6.28 -10.33 -1.85
C LYS A 62 7.74 -10.56 -2.16
N THR A 63 8.05 -11.77 -2.61
CA THR A 63 9.36 -12.07 -3.21
C THR A 63 9.44 -11.47 -4.60
N PHE A 64 10.61 -10.93 -4.95
CA PHE A 64 10.92 -10.45 -6.28
C PHE A 64 12.15 -11.21 -6.81
N ASP A 65 12.07 -11.68 -8.06
CA ASP A 65 13.21 -12.29 -8.73
C ASP A 65 13.90 -11.25 -9.61
N LEU A 66 15.12 -10.84 -9.23
CA LEU A 66 15.93 -9.89 -9.98
C LEU A 66 16.43 -10.47 -11.33
N LYS A 67 16.31 -11.79 -11.54
CA LYS A 67 16.69 -12.45 -12.79
C LYS A 67 15.58 -12.46 -13.82
N ASP A 68 14.36 -12.13 -13.42
CA ASP A 68 13.21 -12.07 -14.30
C ASP A 68 13.42 -11.02 -15.42
N GLU A 69 13.31 -11.47 -16.66
CA GLU A 69 13.53 -10.63 -17.85
C GLU A 69 12.49 -9.51 -17.97
N GLU A 70 11.26 -9.72 -17.50
CA GLU A 70 10.22 -8.69 -17.49
C GLU A 70 10.60 -7.54 -16.53
N TYR A 71 11.12 -7.88 -15.34
CA TYR A 71 11.58 -6.89 -14.38
C TYR A 71 12.82 -6.13 -14.87
N LYS A 72 13.77 -6.80 -15.55
CA LYS A 72 14.93 -6.13 -16.14
C LYS A 72 14.51 -5.07 -17.17
N GLU A 73 13.54 -5.40 -18.02
CA GLU A 73 12.99 -4.47 -19.00
C GLU A 73 12.25 -3.30 -18.34
N PHE A 74 11.56 -3.54 -17.23
CA PHE A 74 10.93 -2.48 -16.45
C PHE A 74 11.96 -1.55 -15.79
N TRP A 75 12.98 -2.09 -15.14
CA TRP A 75 14.05 -1.33 -14.48
C TRP A 75 14.82 -0.43 -15.43
N LYS A 76 15.02 -0.84 -16.69
CA LYS A 76 15.63 0.02 -17.74
C LYS A 76 14.83 1.29 -18.04
N ARG A 77 13.53 1.31 -17.73
CA ARG A 77 12.64 2.45 -17.98
C ARG A 77 12.50 3.37 -16.77
N VAL A 78 12.96 2.94 -15.60
CA VAL A 78 12.95 3.77 -14.38
C VAL A 78 14.00 4.86 -14.53
N LYS A 79 13.54 6.11 -14.64
CA LYS A 79 14.42 7.28 -14.57
C LYS A 79 14.45 7.78 -13.13
N TYR A 80 15.63 7.85 -12.55
CA TYR A 80 15.85 8.61 -11.33
C TYR A 80 15.67 10.09 -11.66
N MET A 81 14.79 10.76 -10.91
CA MET A 81 14.73 12.21 -10.89
C MET A 81 15.69 12.64 -9.78
N GLU A 82 16.85 13.18 -10.17
CA GLU A 82 17.71 13.96 -9.27
C GLU A 82 17.14 15.38 -9.08
#